data_AF-A0A382QP16-F1
#
_entry.id   AF-A0A382QP16-F1
#
_cell.length_a   1.000
_cell.length_b   1.000
_cell.length_c   1.000
_cell.angle_alpha   90.00
_cell.angle_beta   90.00
_cell.angle_gamma   90.00
#
_symmetry.space_group_name_H-M   'P 1'
#
loop_
_entity.id
_entity.type
_entity.pdbx_description
1 polymer ?
#
loop_
_entity_poly.entity_id
_entity_poly.type
_entity_poly.pdbx_seq_one_letter_code
_entity_poly.pdbx_strand_id
1 'polypeptide(L)' 'VASAFTEVKGLKSKVWLSDKENNVYGGVYTWENRQSMEDYLNSQFYDEVLGSHPNFVNVSYKAYEVLDEPTQITNP' A
#
# COMPACT_ATOMS: atom_id res chain seq x y z
N VAL A 1 -2.42 6.68 12.11
CA VAL A 1 -2.23 5.70 11.03
C VAL A 1 -1.17 6.15 10.03
N ALA A 2 -1.29 7.32 9.39
CA ALA A 2 -0.34 7.76 8.35
C ALA A 2 1.15 7.74 8.78
N SER A 3 1.47 8.27 9.96
CA SER A 3 2.85 8.29 10.47
C SER A 3 3.47 6.91 10.68
N ALA A 4 2.67 5.88 10.94
CA ALA A 4 3.22 4.53 11.11
C ALA A 4 3.77 3.95 9.79
N PHE A 5 3.29 4.43 8.63
CA PHE A 5 3.80 4.01 7.33
C PHE A 5 5.18 4.59 7.01
N THR A 6 5.64 5.64 7.71
CA THR A 6 6.98 6.20 7.46
C THR A 6 8.10 5.32 8.00
N GLU A 7 7.77 4.37 8.87
CA GLU A 7 8.74 3.43 9.47
C GLU A 7 8.80 2.08 8.71
N VAL A 8 7.95 1.89 7.70
CA VAL A 8 7.91 0.66 6.91
C VAL A 8 9.12 0.63 5.97
N LYS A 9 10.05 -0.29 6.23
CA LYS A 9 11.25 -0.47 5.42
C LYS A 9 10.89 -0.81 3.97
N GLY A 10 11.56 -0.14 3.03
CA GLY A 10 11.38 -0.35 1.59
C GLY A 10 10.08 0.25 1.02
N LEU A 11 9.21 0.88 1.83
CA LEU A 11 8.09 1.65 1.32
C LEU A 11 8.58 3.03 0.84
N LYS A 12 8.44 3.31 -0.46
CA LYS A 12 8.82 4.59 -1.06
C LYS A 12 7.71 5.63 -0.91
N SER A 13 6.47 5.22 -1.16
CA SER A 13 5.32 6.12 -1.06
C SER A 13 4.02 5.36 -0.86
N LYS A 14 3.05 6.03 -0.25
CA LYS A 14 1.66 5.58 -0.16
C LYS A 14 0.71 6.71 -0.53
N VAL A 15 -0.10 6.48 -1.54
CA VAL A 15 -1.22 7.36 -1.90
C VAL A 15 -2.49 6.79 -1.28
N TRP A 16 -3.25 7.63 -0.57
CA TRP A 16 -4.51 7.23 0.07
C TRP A 16 -5.67 7.40 -0.90
N LEU A 17 -6.51 6.37 -1.04
CA LEU A 17 -7.66 6.37 -1.92
C LEU A 17 -8.95 6.32 -1.11
N SER A 18 -9.96 7.07 -1.55
CA SER A 18 -11.29 7.09 -0.94
C SER A 18 -12.35 7.23 -2.01
N ASP A 19 -13.31 6.33 -1.96
CA ASP A 19 -14.61 6.41 -2.61
C ASP A 19 -15.66 6.38 -1.48
N LYS A 20 -16.06 7.58 -1.05
CA LYS A 20 -17.01 7.75 0.06
C LYS A 20 -18.41 7.30 -0.31
N GLU A 21 -18.79 7.41 -1.58
CA GLU A 21 -20.13 7.08 -2.05
C GLU A 21 -20.37 5.57 -1.99
N ASN A 22 -19.37 4.78 -2.40
CA ASN A 22 -19.44 3.32 -2.36
C ASN A 22 -18.80 2.71 -1.09
N ASN A 23 -18.33 3.54 -0.16
CA ASN A 23 -17.66 3.12 1.08
C ASN A 23 -16.43 2.21 0.82
N VAL A 24 -15.65 2.53 -0.22
CA VAL A 24 -14.43 1.81 -0.59
C VAL A 24 -13.22 2.68 -0.32
N TYR A 25 -12.22 2.13 0.37
CA TYR A 25 -10.99 2.83 0.73
C TYR A 25 -9.80 1.94 0.43
N GLY A 26 -8.65 2.57 0.17
CA GLY A 26 -7.45 1.81 -0.13
C GLY A 26 -6.20 2.68 -0.21
N GLY A 27 -5.19 2.14 -0.88
CA GLY A 27 -4.01 2.91 -1.20
C GLY A 27 -3.19 2.30 -2.32
N VAL A 28 -2.43 3.15 -3.00
CA VAL A 28 -1.38 2.75 -3.93
C VAL A 28 -0.05 2.82 -3.20
N TYR A 29 0.69 1.72 -3.22
CA TYR A 29 1.98 1.59 -2.53
C TYR A 29 3.07 1.43 -3.56
N THR A 30 4.12 2.23 -3.44
CA THR A 30 5.34 2.08 -4.25
C THR A 30 6.44 1.52 -3.37
N TRP A 31 7.06 0.43 -3.82
CA TRP A 31 8.08 -0.27 -3.05
C TRP A 31 9.45 -0.14 -3.70
N GLU A 32 10.49 -0.32 -2.90
CA GLU A 32 11.86 -0.44 -3.39
C GLU A 32 12.05 -1.67 -4.25
N ASN A 33 11.47 -2.79 -3.82
CA ASN A 33 11.51 -4.06 -4.53
C ASN A 33 10.35 -4.95 -4.07
N ARG A 34 10.21 -6.10 -4.76
CA ARG A 34 9.19 -7.11 -4.46
C ARG A 34 9.26 -7.64 -3.04
N GLN A 35 10.47 -7.91 -2.54
CA GLN A 35 10.67 -8.49 -1.21
C GLN A 35 10.16 -7.55 -0.11
N SER A 36 10.41 -6.25 -0.20
CA SER A 36 9.90 -5.28 0.79
C SER A 36 8.37 -5.25 0.86
N MET A 37 7.69 -5.45 -0.27
CA MET A 37 6.23 -5.56 -0.31
C MET A 37 5.75 -6.85 0.35
N GLU A 38 6.44 -7.96 0.09
CA GLU A 38 6.10 -9.26 0.69
C GLU A 38 6.38 -9.26 2.20
N ASP A 39 7.47 -8.67 2.66
CA ASP A 39 7.78 -8.50 4.09
C ASP A 39 6.70 -7.68 4.79
N TYR A 40 6.22 -6.61 4.14
CA TYR A 40 5.10 -5.82 4.65
C TYR A 40 3.81 -6.64 4.74
N LEU A 41 3.43 -7.36 3.67
CA LEU A 41 2.20 -8.17 3.66
C LEU A 41 2.20 -9.30 4.69
N ASN A 42 3.37 -9.82 5.06
CA ASN A 42 3.53 -10.85 6.09
C ASN A 42 3.82 -10.27 7.49
N SER A 43 3.80 -8.94 7.65
CA SER A 43 4.10 -8.29 8.92
C SER A 43 2.89 -8.20 9.84
N GLN A 44 3.14 -8.28 11.14
CA GLN A 44 2.13 -7.98 12.16
C GLN A 44 1.52 -6.58 11.97
N PHE A 45 2.28 -5.62 11.45
CA PHE A 45 1.79 -4.28 11.15
C PHE A 45 0.69 -4.30 10.09
N TYR A 46 0.81 -5.14 9.05
CA TYR A 46 -0.26 -5.32 8.07
C TYR A 46 -1.51 -5.91 8.71
N ASP A 47 -1.35 -6.92 9.56
CA ASP A 47 -2.46 -7.54 10.27
C ASP A 47 -3.17 -6.53 11.17
N GLU A 48 -2.45 -5.76 11.96
CA GLU A 48 -3.04 -4.76 12.87
C GLU A 48 -3.74 -3.61 12.14
N VAL A 49 -3.21 -3.17 11.00
CA VAL A 49 -3.74 -2.00 10.29
C VAL A 49 -4.84 -2.37 9.29
N LEU A 50 -4.73 -3.52 8.62
CA LEU A 50 -5.61 -3.92 7.52
C LEU A 50 -6.22 -5.32 7.70
N GLY A 51 -5.42 -6.31 8.14
CA GLY A 51 -5.85 -7.71 8.16
C GLY A 51 -6.87 -8.07 9.26
N SER A 52 -6.84 -7.37 10.39
CA SER A 52 -7.60 -7.71 11.61
C SER A 52 -8.58 -6.62 12.07
N HIS A 53 -8.61 -5.47 11.38
CA HIS A 53 -9.48 -4.38 11.80
C HIS A 53 -10.93 -4.71 11.40
N PRO A 54 -11.89 -4.78 12.34
CA PRO A 54 -13.25 -5.29 12.08
C PRO A 54 -14.06 -4.44 11.09
N ASN A 55 -13.62 -3.22 10.83
CA ASN A 55 -14.23 -2.29 9.87
C ASN A 55 -13.73 -2.46 8.43
N PHE A 56 -12.68 -3.27 8.20
CA PHE A 56 -12.20 -3.60 6.86
C PHE A 56 -12.61 -5.02 6.52
N VAL A 57 -13.48 -5.14 5.52
CA VAL A 57 -13.93 -6.42 4.97
C VAL A 57 -13.52 -6.50 3.51
N ASN A 58 -13.35 -7.71 2.99
CA ASN A 58 -12.99 -7.96 1.59
C ASN A 58 -11.70 -7.24 1.13
N VAL A 59 -10.70 -7.17 2.02
CA VAL A 59 -9.39 -6.62 1.69
C VAL A 59 -8.78 -7.44 0.56
N SER A 60 -8.35 -6.76 -0.51
CA SER A 60 -7.68 -7.38 -1.65
C SER A 60 -6.55 -6.48 -2.12
N TYR A 61 -5.59 -7.06 -2.84
CA TYR A 61 -4.52 -6.31 -3.47
C TYR A 61 -4.13 -6.93 -4.81
N LYS A 62 -3.48 -6.13 -5.65
CA LYS A 62 -2.78 -6.57 -6.86
C LYS A 62 -1.41 -5.94 -6.86
N ALA A 63 -0.42 -6.66 -7.35
CA ALA A 63 0.96 -6.21 -7.44
C ALA A 63 1.41 -6.25 -8.90
N TYR A 64 2.11 -5.20 -9.32
CA TYR A 64 2.65 -5.03 -10.67
C TYR A 64 4.09 -4.51 -10.57
N GLU A 65 4.87 -4.75 -11.61
CA GLU A 65 6.15 -4.07 -11.77
C GLU A 65 5.94 -2.64 -12.28
N VAL A 66 6.87 -1.75 -11.95
CA VAL A 66 6.90 -0.39 -12.47
C VAL A 66 7.58 -0.41 -13.84
N LEU A 67 6.98 0.27 -14.82
CA LEU A 67 7.65 0.55 -16.09
C LEU A 67 8.51 1.79 -15.93
N ASP A 68 9.81 1.60 -15.74
CA ASP A 68 10.71 2.69 -15.33
C ASP A 68 10.75 3.86 -16.32
N GLU A 69 10.84 3.61 -17.63
CA GLU A 69 10.98 4.68 -18.62
C GLU A 69 9.71 5.56 -18.71
N PRO A 70 8.48 5.00 -18.88
CA PRO A 70 7.28 5.84 -18.89
C PRO A 70 7.02 6.52 -17.54
N THR A 71 7.29 5.84 -16.42
CA THR A 71 7.05 6.41 -15.09
C THR A 71 7.95 7.62 -14.82
N GLN A 72 9.20 7.64 -15.28
CA GLN A 72 10.08 8.81 -15.14
C GLN A 72 9.52 10.07 -15.81
N ILE A 73 8.72 9.93 -16.87
CA ILE A 73 8.12 11.06 -17.58
C ILE A 73 6.95 11.67 -16.80
N THR A 74 6.21 10.85 -16.04
CA THR A 74 4.93 11.24 -15.43
C THR A 74 4.93 11.24 -13.90
N ASN A 75 6.03 10.89 -13.26
CA ASN A 75 6.15 10.89 -11.80
C ASN A 75 6.71 12.25 -11.33
N PRO A 76 5.89 13.09 -10.68
CA PRO A 76 6.26 14.46 -10.30
C PRO A 76 7.31 14.53 -9.19
#